data_AF-A0A2E7KQR5-F1
#
_entry.id   AF-A0A2E7KQR5-F1
#
_cell.length_a   1.000
_cell.length_b   1.000
_cell.length_c   1.000
_cell.angle_alpha   90.00
_cell.angle_beta   90.00
_cell.angle_gamma   90.00
#
_symmetry.space_group_name_H-M   'P 1'
#
loop_
_entity.id
_entity.type
_entity.pdbx_description
1 polymer ?
#
loop_
_entity_poly.entity_id
_entity_poly.type
_entity_poly.pdbx_seq_one_letter_code
_entity_poly.pdbx_strand_id
1 'polypeptide(L)'
;MVRVNNGRSNVANAAARAKTRRAGLIDSTRMRQLLQQGPDTIGISIGDMGYRNEIDLYAPRLSGADLIEAALNHNLDADLETVLGFCQGRLKSTVAVYVKRFSYQNAKTVLRAIHSGADIEMVSGQVLPEENTSNSKWLDIVRNCDSLSDAVAAMSGTPWGYALSRLEADASLQEMEDTLDSAYYRDALDAIRGPDSPPLLEKYIQVEIDHRNIINQFRGLRQGINGEDRDALMIGGGKISKAVLKTASMADSNEGVLEALRRATSFDDTGFDDAIQASATSLDPVVSLLQEQRNSMMRRFSYLNPLSAFPVIHYIESKVLEVQNIRLLVRGKAAGLSDEVIEAHMNL
;
A
#
# COMPACT_ATOMS: atom_id res chain seq x y z
N MET A 1 3.53 -18.40 10.13
CA MET A 1 3.77 -17.12 10.83
C MET A 1 5.24 -16.74 10.65
N VAL A 2 5.56 -15.62 9.99
CA VAL A 2 6.97 -15.17 9.86
C VAL A 2 7.38 -14.59 11.22
N ARG A 3 8.22 -15.30 11.96
CA ARG A 3 8.85 -14.79 13.18
C ARG A 3 10.26 -14.31 12.86
N VAL A 4 10.71 -13.27 13.56
CA VAL A 4 12.09 -12.78 13.44
C VAL A 4 13.07 -13.90 13.82
N ASN A 5 13.82 -14.40 12.82
CA ASN A 5 14.77 -15.49 13.02
C ASN A 5 16.19 -14.94 13.31
N ASN A 6 16.93 -15.57 14.23
CA ASN A 6 18.22 -15.09 14.76
C ASN A 6 19.46 -15.50 13.94
N GLY A 7 19.29 -15.80 12.65
CA GLY A 7 20.42 -16.10 11.74
C GLY A 7 21.32 -14.88 11.50
N ARG A 8 22.59 -15.12 11.09
CA ARG A 8 23.55 -14.07 10.73
C ARG A 8 22.92 -13.09 9.72
N SER A 9 22.82 -11.83 10.12
CA SER A 9 22.16 -10.78 9.35
C SER A 9 23.17 -10.04 8.48
N ASN A 10 22.82 -9.76 7.22
CA ASN A 10 23.70 -9.10 6.24
C ASN A 10 23.35 -7.61 6.04
N VAL A 11 23.04 -6.91 7.13
CA VAL A 11 22.46 -5.56 7.14
C VAL A 11 23.24 -4.56 6.30
N ALA A 12 24.57 -4.52 6.42
CA ALA A 12 25.39 -3.57 5.68
C ALA A 12 25.29 -3.76 4.15
N ASN A 13 25.39 -5.01 3.68
CA ASN A 13 25.32 -5.33 2.25
C ASN A 13 23.91 -5.04 1.69
N ALA A 14 22.87 -5.51 2.38
CA ALA A 14 21.50 -5.30 1.95
C ALA A 14 21.12 -3.81 1.95
N ALA A 15 21.53 -3.04 2.96
CA ALA A 15 21.30 -1.60 3.02
C ALA A 15 22.03 -0.85 1.90
N ALA A 16 23.27 -1.23 1.58
CA ALA A 16 24.01 -0.64 0.46
C ALA A 16 23.30 -0.91 -0.88
N ARG A 17 22.90 -2.16 -1.14
CA ARG A 17 22.15 -2.54 -2.34
C ARG A 17 20.82 -1.80 -2.46
N ALA A 18 20.06 -1.69 -1.37
CA ALA A 18 18.79 -0.95 -1.36
C ALA A 18 18.99 0.54 -1.65
N LYS A 19 20.04 1.16 -1.10
CA LYS A 19 20.38 2.57 -1.39
C LYS A 19 20.76 2.78 -2.85
N THR A 20 21.57 1.88 -3.43
CA THR A 20 21.93 1.93 -4.86
C THR A 20 20.69 1.79 -5.73
N ARG A 21 19.80 0.83 -5.43
CA ARG A 21 18.54 0.66 -6.15
C ARG A 21 17.64 1.88 -6.03
N ARG A 22 17.51 2.46 -4.83
CA ARG A 22 16.74 3.69 -4.60
C ARG A 22 17.26 4.87 -5.42
N ALA A 23 18.58 4.98 -5.59
CA ALA A 23 19.18 6.04 -6.41
C ALA A 23 18.90 5.86 -7.92
N GLY A 24 18.50 4.66 -8.35
CA GLY A 24 18.10 4.38 -9.73
C GLY A 24 16.62 4.63 -10.02
N LEU A 25 15.80 4.91 -9.00
CA LEU A 25 14.38 5.19 -9.18
C LEU A 25 14.15 6.52 -9.93
N ILE A 26 12.98 6.63 -10.55
CA ILE A 26 12.44 7.83 -11.19
C ILE A 26 12.12 8.84 -10.08
N ASP A 27 13.03 9.80 -9.90
CA ASP A 27 12.82 10.90 -8.98
C ASP A 27 11.73 11.88 -9.45
N SER A 28 11.39 12.83 -8.60
CA SER A 28 10.36 13.83 -8.86
C SER A 28 10.66 14.75 -10.05
N THR A 29 11.94 14.93 -10.39
CA THR A 29 12.33 15.73 -11.56
C THR A 29 12.05 14.95 -12.83
N ARG A 30 12.48 13.68 -12.89
CA ARG A 30 12.19 12.77 -14.01
C ARG A 30 10.70 12.51 -14.16
N MET A 31 9.97 12.39 -13.05
CA MET A 31 8.53 12.20 -13.08
C MET A 31 7.81 13.41 -13.70
N ARG A 32 8.21 14.64 -13.37
CA ARG A 32 7.70 15.85 -14.04
C ARG A 32 8.08 15.90 -15.52
N GLN A 33 9.27 15.41 -15.89
CA GLN A 33 9.65 15.29 -17.30
C GLN A 33 8.75 14.30 -18.04
N LEU A 34 8.43 13.15 -17.45
CA LEU A 34 7.48 12.18 -18.01
C LEU A 34 6.07 12.77 -18.13
N LEU A 35 5.65 13.59 -17.17
CA LEU A 35 4.36 14.27 -17.21
C LEU A 35 4.23 15.14 -18.47
N GLN A 36 5.29 15.84 -18.88
CA GLN A 36 5.29 16.68 -20.08
C GLN A 36 5.32 15.88 -21.40
N GLN A 37 5.41 14.55 -21.35
CA GLN A 37 5.42 13.69 -22.53
C GLN A 37 4.01 13.33 -23.01
N GLY A 38 3.92 12.97 -24.30
CA GLY A 38 2.71 12.38 -24.87
C GLY A 38 2.52 10.92 -24.45
N PRO A 39 1.28 10.41 -24.44
CA PRO A 39 0.96 9.06 -23.96
C PRO A 39 1.76 7.96 -24.67
N ASP A 40 2.00 8.10 -25.98
CA ASP A 40 2.71 7.12 -26.79
C ASP A 40 4.22 7.02 -26.47
N THR A 41 4.80 8.08 -25.91
CA THR A 41 6.23 8.15 -25.59
C THR A 41 6.58 7.68 -24.18
N ILE A 42 5.60 7.69 -23.25
CA ILE A 42 5.83 7.33 -21.85
C ILE A 42 6.34 5.90 -21.72
N GLY A 43 5.77 4.95 -22.48
CA GLY A 43 6.19 3.54 -22.48
C GLY A 43 7.66 3.35 -22.85
N ILE A 44 8.15 4.10 -23.84
CA ILE A 44 9.57 4.07 -24.26
C ILE A 44 10.46 4.60 -23.13
N SER A 45 10.10 5.77 -22.59
CA SER A 45 10.87 6.44 -21.54
C SER A 45 10.98 5.58 -20.28
N ILE A 46 9.89 5.00 -19.79
CA ILE A 46 9.95 4.13 -18.61
C ILE A 46 10.64 2.79 -18.91
N GLY A 47 10.57 2.31 -20.17
CA GLY A 47 11.35 1.17 -20.62
C GLY A 47 12.84 1.38 -20.37
N ASP A 48 13.38 2.53 -20.76
CA ASP A 48 14.78 2.93 -20.50
C ASP A 48 15.10 3.13 -19.01
N MET A 49 14.07 3.32 -18.17
CA MET A 49 14.20 3.48 -16.72
C MET A 49 14.04 2.15 -15.94
N GLY A 50 14.08 1.00 -16.63
CA GLY A 50 14.16 -0.31 -15.99
C GLY A 50 12.90 -1.16 -16.06
N TYR A 51 11.91 -0.77 -16.89
CA TYR A 51 10.68 -1.54 -17.13
C TYR A 51 10.66 -2.28 -18.48
N ARG A 52 11.73 -2.19 -19.27
CA ARG A 52 11.77 -2.72 -20.65
C ARG A 52 11.46 -4.21 -20.74
N ASN A 53 12.02 -5.02 -19.84
CA ASN A 53 11.84 -6.47 -19.88
C ASN A 53 10.36 -6.85 -19.77
N GLU A 54 9.64 -6.26 -18.82
CA GLU A 54 8.22 -6.56 -18.63
C GLU A 54 7.37 -5.92 -19.74
N ILE A 55 7.72 -4.72 -20.23
CA ILE A 55 7.03 -4.10 -21.37
C ILE A 55 7.14 -4.99 -22.62
N ASP A 56 8.35 -5.45 -22.95
CA ASP A 56 8.59 -6.29 -24.13
C ASP A 56 7.88 -7.65 -23.99
N LEU A 57 7.77 -8.18 -22.76
CA LEU A 57 7.05 -9.41 -22.46
C LEU A 57 5.55 -9.30 -22.77
N TYR A 58 4.92 -8.17 -22.43
CA TYR A 58 3.46 -7.99 -22.56
C TYR A 58 3.02 -7.32 -23.87
N ALA A 59 3.93 -6.63 -24.57
CA ALA A 59 3.66 -5.92 -25.83
C ALA A 59 3.00 -6.75 -26.95
N PRO A 60 3.20 -8.09 -27.06
CA PRO A 60 2.51 -8.89 -28.07
C PRO A 60 0.98 -8.95 -27.90
N ARG A 61 0.46 -8.70 -26.70
CA ARG A 61 -0.97 -8.87 -26.37
C ARG A 61 -1.63 -7.60 -25.83
N LEU A 62 -0.87 -6.72 -25.18
CA LEU A 62 -1.38 -5.51 -24.54
C LEU A 62 -0.84 -4.25 -25.22
N SER A 63 -1.57 -3.14 -25.09
CA SER A 63 -1.15 -1.83 -25.58
C SER A 63 -1.58 -0.71 -24.63
N GLY A 64 -1.05 0.50 -24.85
CA GLY A 64 -1.43 1.70 -24.08
C GLY A 64 -1.30 1.52 -22.57
N ALA A 65 -2.30 1.98 -21.83
CA ALA A 65 -2.28 1.96 -20.37
C ALA A 65 -2.26 0.55 -19.76
N ASP A 66 -2.93 -0.41 -20.40
CA ASP A 66 -3.02 -1.78 -19.87
C ASP A 66 -1.68 -2.51 -19.97
N LEU A 67 -0.93 -2.27 -21.06
CA LEU A 67 0.45 -2.77 -21.20
C LEU A 67 1.34 -2.28 -20.06
N ILE A 68 1.30 -0.97 -19.80
CA ILE A 68 2.13 -0.38 -18.75
C ILE A 68 1.69 -0.91 -17.38
N GLU A 69 0.39 -1.04 -17.11
CA GLU A 69 -0.09 -1.55 -15.83
C GLU A 69 0.35 -2.98 -15.54
N ALA A 70 0.24 -3.88 -16.53
CA ALA A 70 0.75 -5.25 -16.41
C ALA A 70 2.27 -5.28 -16.17
N ALA A 71 3.03 -4.47 -16.92
CA ALA A 71 4.47 -4.38 -16.77
C ALA A 71 4.89 -3.86 -15.39
N LEU A 72 4.23 -2.81 -14.89
CA LEU A 72 4.49 -2.23 -13.57
C LEU A 72 4.18 -3.23 -12.44
N ASN A 73 3.05 -3.95 -12.54
CA ASN A 73 2.66 -4.95 -11.54
C ASN A 73 3.70 -6.09 -11.48
N HIS A 74 4.09 -6.65 -12.62
CA HIS A 74 5.11 -7.71 -12.67
C HIS A 74 6.46 -7.21 -12.16
N ASN A 75 6.91 -6.03 -12.61
CA ASN A 75 8.19 -5.47 -12.18
C ASN A 75 8.24 -5.25 -10.66
N LEU A 76 7.15 -4.75 -10.05
CA LEU A 76 7.07 -4.55 -8.61
C LEU A 76 7.20 -5.89 -7.86
N ASP A 77 6.48 -6.93 -8.26
CA ASP A 77 6.54 -8.24 -7.63
C ASP A 77 7.95 -8.86 -7.73
N ALA A 78 8.53 -8.86 -8.93
CA ALA A 78 9.87 -9.39 -9.18
C ALA A 78 10.95 -8.61 -8.39
N ASP A 79 10.78 -7.30 -8.25
CA ASP A 79 11.69 -6.46 -7.47
C ASP A 79 11.57 -6.74 -5.96
N LEU A 80 10.36 -6.89 -5.43
CA LEU A 80 10.11 -7.28 -4.04
C LEU A 80 10.74 -8.65 -3.71
N GLU A 81 10.60 -9.63 -4.61
CA GLU A 81 11.24 -10.93 -4.48
C GLU A 81 12.77 -10.82 -4.49
N THR A 82 13.32 -10.00 -5.39
CA THR A 82 14.76 -9.74 -5.45
C THR A 82 15.27 -9.11 -4.16
N VAL A 83 14.53 -8.14 -3.60
CA VAL A 83 14.86 -7.50 -2.33
C VAL A 83 14.88 -8.50 -1.18
N LEU A 84 13.83 -9.31 -1.05
CA LEU A 84 13.79 -10.36 -0.03
C LEU A 84 14.83 -11.46 -0.25
N GLY A 85 15.21 -11.71 -1.51
CA GLY A 85 16.22 -12.69 -1.91
C GLY A 85 17.61 -12.34 -1.38
N PHE A 86 17.97 -11.05 -1.35
CA PHE A 86 19.26 -10.62 -0.81
C PHE A 86 19.26 -10.31 0.69
N CYS A 87 18.11 -10.20 1.35
CA CYS A 87 18.07 -10.08 2.81
C CYS A 87 18.32 -11.43 3.49
N GLN A 88 19.04 -11.46 4.62
CA GLN A 88 19.33 -12.68 5.39
C GLN A 88 18.97 -12.54 6.88
N GLY A 89 18.68 -13.67 7.53
CA GLY A 89 18.45 -13.76 8.97
C GLY A 89 17.35 -12.83 9.49
N ARG A 90 17.66 -12.10 10.56
CA ARG A 90 16.75 -11.15 11.21
C ARG A 90 16.28 -10.05 10.27
N LEU A 91 17.18 -9.51 9.44
CA LEU A 91 16.81 -8.49 8.45
C LEU A 91 15.71 -8.99 7.51
N LYS A 92 15.89 -10.18 6.92
CA LYS A 92 14.89 -10.76 6.00
C LYS A 92 13.54 -10.86 6.67
N SER A 93 13.53 -11.34 7.91
CA SER A 93 12.29 -11.52 8.68
C SER A 93 11.61 -10.17 8.94
N THR A 94 12.37 -9.14 9.33
CA THR A 94 11.85 -7.78 9.57
C THR A 94 11.31 -7.13 8.30
N VAL A 95 12.01 -7.24 7.17
CA VAL A 95 11.55 -6.72 5.88
C VAL A 95 10.32 -7.49 5.38
N ALA A 96 10.29 -8.81 5.57
CA ALA A 96 9.15 -9.65 5.17
C ALA A 96 7.85 -9.29 5.90
N VAL A 97 7.92 -8.81 7.16
CA VAL A 97 6.73 -8.26 7.86
C VAL A 97 6.13 -7.11 7.06
N TYR A 98 6.98 -6.23 6.55
CA TYR A 98 6.53 -5.09 5.76
C TYR A 98 5.91 -5.52 4.43
N VAL A 99 6.63 -6.36 3.67
CA VAL A 99 6.23 -6.85 2.34
C VAL A 99 4.96 -7.71 2.38
N LYS A 100 4.62 -8.32 3.52
CA LYS A 100 3.40 -9.13 3.65
C LYS A 100 2.11 -8.38 3.27
N ARG A 101 2.10 -7.04 3.31
CA ARG A 101 0.97 -6.19 2.86
C ARG A 101 0.51 -6.51 1.44
N PHE A 102 1.42 -6.84 0.53
CA PHE A 102 1.07 -7.12 -0.86
C PHE A 102 0.27 -8.41 -1.00
N SER A 103 0.53 -9.42 -0.15
CA SER A 103 -0.31 -10.63 -0.14
C SER A 103 -1.71 -10.37 0.39
N TYR A 104 -1.86 -9.48 1.39
CA TYR A 104 -3.18 -9.03 1.84
C TYR A 104 -3.91 -8.21 0.76
N GLN A 105 -3.19 -7.40 0.01
CA GLN A 105 -3.75 -6.65 -1.13
C GLN A 105 -4.18 -7.58 -2.27
N ASN A 106 -3.40 -8.63 -2.58
CA ASN A 106 -3.77 -9.61 -3.59
C ASN A 106 -5.00 -10.42 -3.17
N ALA A 107 -5.13 -10.76 -1.87
CA ALA A 107 -6.35 -11.39 -1.35
C ALA A 107 -7.59 -10.51 -1.58
N LYS A 108 -7.50 -9.20 -1.26
CA LYS A 108 -8.59 -8.25 -1.57
C LYS A 108 -8.89 -8.16 -3.06
N THR A 109 -7.85 -8.18 -3.89
CA THR A 109 -7.98 -8.14 -5.36
C THR A 109 -8.74 -9.36 -5.89
N VAL A 110 -8.44 -10.56 -5.38
CA VAL A 110 -9.16 -11.79 -5.71
C VAL A 110 -10.61 -11.74 -5.24
N LEU A 111 -10.86 -11.30 -4.00
CA LEU A 111 -12.23 -11.17 -3.47
C LEU A 111 -13.06 -10.19 -4.31
N ARG A 112 -12.48 -9.05 -4.72
CA ARG A 112 -13.14 -8.09 -5.62
C ARG A 112 -13.47 -8.69 -6.97
N ALA A 113 -12.52 -9.40 -7.58
CA ALA A 113 -12.72 -10.04 -8.88
C ALA A 113 -13.88 -11.05 -8.84
N ILE A 114 -13.94 -11.89 -7.79
CA ILE A 114 -15.02 -12.87 -7.62
C ILE A 114 -16.35 -12.18 -7.33
N HIS A 115 -16.37 -11.20 -6.42
CA HIS A 115 -17.58 -10.47 -6.09
C HIS A 115 -18.17 -9.72 -7.30
N SER A 116 -17.33 -9.14 -8.16
CA SER A 116 -17.80 -8.44 -9.35
C SER A 116 -18.07 -9.37 -10.55
N GLY A 117 -17.81 -10.67 -10.43
CA GLY A 117 -17.87 -11.61 -11.56
C GLY A 117 -16.93 -11.19 -12.70
N ALA A 118 -15.76 -10.65 -12.36
CA ALA A 118 -14.79 -10.21 -13.35
C ALA A 118 -14.31 -11.40 -14.19
N ASP A 119 -14.26 -11.21 -15.50
CA ASP A 119 -13.76 -12.23 -16.42
C ASP A 119 -12.28 -12.54 -16.15
N ILE A 120 -11.95 -13.83 -16.17
CA ILE A 120 -10.59 -14.30 -15.87
C ILE A 120 -9.58 -13.74 -16.86
N GLU A 121 -9.93 -13.56 -18.14
CA GLU A 121 -8.99 -13.02 -19.13
C GLU A 121 -8.66 -11.55 -18.83
N MET A 122 -9.63 -10.79 -18.33
CA MET A 122 -9.40 -9.41 -17.88
C MET A 122 -8.52 -9.36 -16.63
N VAL A 123 -8.79 -10.22 -15.65
CA VAL A 123 -8.00 -10.30 -14.42
C VAL A 123 -6.56 -10.73 -14.73
N SER A 124 -6.38 -11.78 -15.53
CA SER A 124 -5.08 -12.34 -15.88
C SER A 124 -4.30 -11.48 -16.88
N GLY A 125 -4.97 -10.60 -17.62
CA GLY A 125 -4.33 -9.67 -18.55
C GLY A 125 -3.90 -8.35 -17.91
N GLN A 126 -4.64 -7.83 -16.93
CA GLN A 126 -4.45 -6.46 -16.45
C GLN A 126 -4.09 -6.36 -14.96
N VAL A 127 -4.72 -7.18 -14.12
CA VAL A 127 -4.68 -7.00 -12.66
C VAL A 127 -3.65 -7.94 -12.02
N LEU A 128 -3.66 -9.20 -12.43
CA LEU A 128 -2.76 -10.25 -11.99
C LEU A 128 -2.16 -10.95 -13.22
N PRO A 129 -1.19 -10.31 -13.90
CA PRO A 129 -0.59 -10.85 -15.12
C PRO A 129 -0.17 -12.32 -14.98
N GLU A 130 -0.62 -13.18 -15.90
CA GLU A 130 -0.39 -14.63 -15.83
C GLU A 130 1.07 -15.04 -16.03
N GLU A 131 1.81 -14.27 -16.82
CA GLU A 131 3.24 -14.45 -17.06
C GLU A 131 4.07 -14.24 -15.78
N ASN A 132 3.53 -13.50 -14.80
CA ASN A 132 4.11 -13.43 -13.47
C ASN A 132 3.70 -14.67 -12.66
N THR A 133 4.62 -15.63 -12.52
CA THR A 133 4.36 -16.90 -11.84
C THR A 133 3.87 -16.76 -10.40
N SER A 134 4.16 -15.65 -9.73
CA SER A 134 3.72 -15.39 -8.36
C SER A 134 2.21 -15.12 -8.25
N ASN A 135 1.55 -14.89 -9.40
CA ASN A 135 0.11 -14.75 -9.53
C ASN A 135 -0.64 -16.08 -9.68
N SER A 136 0.04 -17.19 -10.00
CA SER A 136 -0.62 -18.48 -10.32
C SER A 136 -1.64 -18.89 -9.27
N LYS A 137 -1.25 -18.88 -7.99
CA LYS A 137 -2.15 -19.25 -6.88
C LYS A 137 -3.37 -18.32 -6.73
N TRP A 138 -3.25 -17.06 -7.12
CA TRP A 138 -4.33 -16.09 -7.03
C TRP A 138 -5.29 -16.25 -8.21
N LEU A 139 -4.74 -16.46 -9.41
CA LEU A 139 -5.51 -16.78 -10.61
C LEU A 139 -6.26 -18.11 -10.49
N ASP A 140 -5.65 -19.12 -9.85
CA ASP A 140 -6.32 -20.39 -9.58
C ASP A 140 -7.55 -20.22 -8.69
N ILE A 141 -7.52 -19.29 -7.73
CA ILE A 141 -8.70 -18.98 -6.90
C ILE A 141 -9.77 -18.31 -7.77
N VAL A 142 -9.42 -17.29 -8.55
CA VAL A 142 -10.38 -16.59 -9.44
C VAL A 142 -11.01 -17.55 -10.46
N ARG A 143 -10.26 -18.53 -10.97
CA ARG A 143 -10.75 -19.52 -11.94
C ARG A 143 -11.73 -20.54 -11.37
N ASN A 144 -11.54 -20.93 -10.12
CA ASN A 144 -12.20 -22.11 -9.55
C ASN A 144 -13.22 -21.77 -8.45
N CYS A 145 -13.45 -20.49 -8.14
CA CYS A 145 -14.35 -20.07 -7.08
C CYS A 145 -15.45 -19.16 -7.63
N ASP A 146 -16.70 -19.55 -7.43
CA ASP A 146 -17.89 -18.80 -7.88
C ASP A 146 -18.47 -17.91 -6.76
N SER A 147 -18.04 -18.11 -5.51
CA SER A 147 -18.52 -17.36 -4.36
C SER A 147 -17.37 -16.87 -3.47
N LEU A 148 -17.65 -15.84 -2.66
CA LEU A 148 -16.72 -15.36 -1.65
C LEU A 148 -16.40 -16.44 -0.60
N SER A 149 -17.36 -17.31 -0.28
CA SER A 149 -17.15 -18.42 0.66
C SER A 149 -16.13 -19.43 0.12
N ASP A 150 -16.24 -19.78 -1.17
CA ASP A 150 -15.28 -20.68 -1.84
C ASP A 150 -13.88 -20.05 -1.87
N ALA A 151 -13.80 -18.75 -2.16
CA ALA A 151 -12.53 -18.01 -2.15
C ALA A 151 -11.86 -18.05 -0.77
N VAL A 152 -12.63 -17.85 0.31
CA VAL A 152 -12.13 -17.95 1.69
C VAL A 152 -11.63 -19.36 1.99
N ALA A 153 -12.36 -20.40 1.57
CA ALA A 153 -11.95 -21.79 1.73
C ALA A 153 -10.66 -22.10 0.94
N ALA A 154 -10.53 -21.60 -0.29
CA ALA A 154 -9.35 -21.77 -1.13
C ALA A 154 -8.11 -21.06 -0.57
N MET A 155 -8.31 -19.98 0.22
CA MET A 155 -7.24 -19.28 0.93
C MET A 155 -6.87 -19.93 2.28
N SER A 156 -7.46 -21.07 2.66
CA SER A 156 -7.18 -21.77 3.91
C SER A 156 -5.69 -22.10 4.10
N GLY A 157 -5.22 -22.07 5.36
CA GLY A 157 -3.82 -22.28 5.71
C GLY A 157 -2.92 -21.04 5.54
N THR A 158 -3.45 -19.96 4.99
CA THR A 158 -2.75 -18.67 4.92
C THR A 158 -3.15 -17.73 6.07
N PRO A 159 -2.34 -16.70 6.41
CA PRO A 159 -2.71 -15.73 7.44
C PRO A 159 -3.98 -14.93 7.11
N TRP A 160 -4.20 -14.59 5.84
CA TRP A 160 -5.40 -13.87 5.40
C TRP A 160 -6.62 -14.79 5.35
N GLY A 161 -6.48 -16.04 4.88
CA GLY A 161 -7.56 -17.03 4.95
C GLY A 161 -8.00 -17.30 6.39
N TYR A 162 -7.06 -17.41 7.34
CA TYR A 162 -7.38 -17.54 8.76
C TYR A 162 -8.10 -16.29 9.34
N ALA A 163 -7.77 -15.10 8.85
CA ALA A 163 -8.47 -13.89 9.27
C ALA A 163 -9.93 -13.88 8.77
N LEU A 164 -10.13 -14.24 7.50
CA LEU A 164 -11.43 -14.29 6.85
C LEU A 164 -12.32 -15.42 7.38
N SER A 165 -11.76 -16.58 7.72
CA SER A 165 -12.52 -17.73 8.22
C SER A 165 -13.18 -17.51 9.60
N ARG A 166 -12.94 -16.36 10.22
CA ARG A 166 -13.54 -15.97 11.50
C ARG A 166 -14.78 -15.09 11.34
N LEU A 167 -15.07 -14.68 10.10
CA LEU A 167 -16.28 -13.95 9.77
C LEU A 167 -17.46 -14.92 9.64
N GLU A 168 -18.66 -14.37 9.76
CA GLU A 168 -19.89 -15.10 9.44
C GLU A 168 -19.93 -15.44 7.94
N ALA A 169 -20.66 -16.50 7.59
CA ALA A 169 -20.68 -17.04 6.23
C ALA A 169 -21.26 -16.07 5.19
N ASP A 170 -22.09 -15.12 5.62
CA ASP A 170 -22.77 -14.10 4.82
C ASP A 170 -22.12 -12.71 4.92
N ALA A 171 -20.89 -12.63 5.47
CA ALA A 171 -20.15 -11.38 5.55
C ALA A 171 -20.00 -10.71 4.17
N SER A 172 -20.20 -9.40 4.16
CA SER A 172 -20.07 -8.57 2.96
C SER A 172 -18.60 -8.45 2.51
N LEU A 173 -18.39 -8.10 1.22
CA LEU A 173 -17.05 -7.80 0.70
C LEU A 173 -16.35 -6.71 1.54
N GLN A 174 -17.09 -5.70 1.98
CA GLN A 174 -16.55 -4.63 2.80
C GLN A 174 -16.00 -5.16 4.14
N GLU A 175 -16.78 -5.97 4.85
CA GLU A 175 -16.35 -6.58 6.12
C GLU A 175 -15.12 -7.49 5.93
N MET A 176 -15.05 -8.22 4.81
CA MET A 176 -13.88 -9.02 4.46
C MET A 176 -12.64 -8.16 4.23
N GLU A 177 -12.76 -7.05 3.49
CA GLU A 177 -11.65 -6.12 3.24
C GLU A 177 -11.16 -5.44 4.52
N ASP A 178 -12.08 -4.96 5.36
CA ASP A 178 -11.76 -4.32 6.65
C ASP A 178 -11.09 -5.31 7.61
N THR A 179 -11.51 -6.58 7.56
CA THR A 179 -10.89 -7.68 8.32
C THR A 179 -9.47 -7.96 7.83
N LEU A 180 -9.23 -7.94 6.52
CA LEU A 180 -7.89 -8.12 5.95
C LEU A 180 -6.94 -6.98 6.31
N ASP A 181 -7.42 -5.74 6.23
CA ASP A 181 -6.64 -4.57 6.65
C ASP A 181 -6.27 -4.64 8.14
N SER A 182 -7.25 -4.94 9.00
CA SER A 182 -7.02 -5.09 10.44
C SER A 182 -6.09 -6.27 10.77
N ALA A 183 -6.25 -7.40 10.06
CA ALA A 183 -5.42 -8.58 10.24
C ALA A 183 -3.96 -8.34 9.84
N TYR A 184 -3.71 -7.60 8.75
CA TYR A 184 -2.36 -7.21 8.36
C TYR A 184 -1.65 -6.47 9.49
N TYR A 185 -2.26 -5.40 10.01
CA TYR A 185 -1.62 -4.58 11.04
C TYR A 185 -1.42 -5.33 12.35
N ARG A 186 -2.40 -6.13 12.78
CA ARG A 186 -2.26 -7.02 13.95
C ARG A 186 -1.10 -7.99 13.76
N ASP A 187 -1.07 -8.71 12.65
CA ASP A 187 -0.01 -9.66 12.33
C ASP A 187 1.37 -9.00 12.30
N ALA A 188 1.45 -7.78 11.74
CA ALA A 188 2.68 -7.05 11.60
C ALA A 188 3.23 -6.59 12.97
N LEU A 189 2.35 -6.06 13.84
CA LEU A 189 2.70 -5.71 15.22
C LEU A 189 3.11 -6.96 16.02
N ASP A 190 2.37 -8.05 15.91
CA ASP A 190 2.68 -9.29 16.64
C ASP A 190 3.99 -9.95 16.16
N ALA A 191 4.33 -9.81 14.89
CA ALA A 191 5.58 -10.33 14.33
C ALA A 191 6.83 -9.56 14.77
N ILE A 192 6.68 -8.29 15.15
CA ILE A 192 7.80 -7.45 15.61
C ILE A 192 7.89 -7.34 17.13
N ARG A 193 6.80 -7.61 17.86
CA ARG A 193 6.81 -7.61 19.33
C ARG A 193 7.69 -8.73 19.89
N GLY A 194 8.45 -8.41 20.95
CA GLY A 194 9.31 -9.35 21.66
C GLY A 194 10.55 -8.67 22.26
N PRO A 195 11.44 -9.43 22.92
CA PRO A 195 12.68 -8.91 23.52
C PRO A 195 13.58 -8.17 22.52
N ASP A 196 13.44 -8.54 21.25
CA ASP A 196 14.18 -8.05 20.10
C ASP A 196 13.34 -7.13 19.20
N SER A 197 12.30 -6.49 19.75
CA SER A 197 11.45 -5.59 18.96
C SER A 197 12.25 -4.42 18.39
N PRO A 198 12.13 -4.10 17.08
CA PRO A 198 12.62 -2.86 16.51
C PRO A 198 11.64 -1.70 16.82
N PRO A 199 11.87 -0.88 17.87
CA PRO A 199 10.87 0.07 18.38
C PRO A 199 10.49 1.15 17.36
N LEU A 200 11.41 1.52 16.47
CA LEU A 200 11.14 2.48 15.40
C LEU A 200 10.22 1.89 14.32
N LEU A 201 10.31 0.59 14.03
CA LEU A 201 9.43 -0.05 13.05
C LEU A 201 8.04 -0.23 13.65
N GLU A 202 7.96 -0.59 14.94
CA GLU A 202 6.69 -0.58 15.66
C GLU A 202 6.05 0.81 15.60
N LYS A 203 6.80 1.86 15.94
CA LYS A 203 6.32 3.24 15.81
C LYS A 203 5.84 3.56 14.40
N TYR A 204 6.56 3.14 13.36
CA TYR A 204 6.16 3.38 11.97
C TYR A 204 4.82 2.73 11.61
N ILE A 205 4.62 1.46 11.99
CA ILE A 205 3.36 0.74 11.75
C ILE A 205 2.21 1.37 12.56
N GLN A 206 2.45 1.77 13.81
CA GLN A 206 1.44 2.43 14.64
C GLN A 206 0.97 3.76 14.04
N VAL A 207 1.91 4.56 13.50
CA VAL A 207 1.58 5.80 12.78
C VAL A 207 0.80 5.50 11.50
N GLU A 208 1.14 4.45 10.76
CA GLU A 208 0.39 4.02 9.58
C GLU A 208 -1.07 3.66 9.92
N ILE A 209 -1.29 2.96 11.03
CA ILE A 209 -2.64 2.67 11.57
C ILE A 209 -3.38 3.96 11.91
N ASP A 210 -2.72 4.90 12.61
CA ASP A 210 -3.34 6.18 12.98
C ASP A 210 -3.73 6.98 11.73
N HIS A 211 -2.86 7.05 10.72
CA HIS A 211 -3.15 7.74 9.45
C HIS A 211 -4.35 7.10 8.73
N ARG A 212 -4.44 5.76 8.72
CA ARG A 212 -5.59 5.04 8.15
C ARG A 212 -6.88 5.37 8.90
N ASN A 213 -6.84 5.40 10.22
CA ASN A 213 -7.98 5.78 11.06
C ASN A 213 -8.41 7.22 10.82
N ILE A 214 -7.47 8.18 10.74
CA ILE A 214 -7.75 9.57 10.43
C ILE A 214 -8.45 9.71 9.07
N ILE A 215 -7.94 9.04 8.03
CA ILE A 215 -8.57 9.02 6.70
C ILE A 215 -9.98 8.43 6.79
N ASN A 216 -10.16 7.33 7.52
CA ASN A 216 -11.47 6.71 7.69
C ASN A 216 -12.45 7.64 8.44
N GLN A 217 -12.00 8.43 9.41
CA GLN A 217 -12.82 9.42 10.10
C GLN A 217 -13.35 10.51 9.17
N PHE A 218 -12.46 11.16 8.42
CA PHE A 218 -12.87 12.20 7.46
C PHE A 218 -13.71 11.63 6.31
N ARG A 219 -13.37 10.43 5.81
CA ARG A 219 -14.15 9.76 4.77
C ARG A 219 -15.55 9.40 5.25
N GLY A 220 -15.66 8.79 6.42
CA GLY A 220 -16.94 8.38 6.99
C GLY A 220 -17.85 9.58 7.26
N LEU A 221 -17.29 10.67 7.82
CA LEU A 221 -18.03 11.92 8.01
C LEU A 221 -18.59 12.46 6.69
N ARG A 222 -17.76 12.52 5.64
CA ARG A 222 -18.17 13.01 4.32
C ARG A 222 -19.22 12.12 3.65
N GLN A 223 -19.20 10.83 3.93
CA GLN A 223 -20.18 9.85 3.44
C GLN A 223 -21.47 9.83 4.27
N GLY A 224 -21.57 10.63 5.34
CA GLY A 224 -22.73 10.64 6.23
C GLY A 224 -22.85 9.37 7.09
N ILE A 225 -21.76 8.63 7.28
CA ILE A 225 -21.72 7.46 8.17
C ILE A 225 -21.86 7.99 9.61
N ASN A 226 -22.78 7.40 10.37
CA ASN A 226 -23.01 7.80 11.75
C ASN A 226 -21.77 7.50 12.64
N GLY A 227 -21.73 8.11 13.83
CA GLY A 227 -20.57 7.99 14.70
C GLY A 227 -20.29 6.58 15.23
N GLU A 228 -21.32 5.73 15.39
CA GLU A 228 -21.14 4.36 15.87
C GLU A 228 -20.49 3.48 14.81
N ASP A 229 -20.98 3.55 13.58
CA ASP A 229 -20.42 2.83 12.44
C ASP A 229 -19.00 3.33 12.11
N ARG A 230 -18.73 4.65 12.23
CA ARG A 230 -17.38 5.20 12.10
C ARG A 230 -16.42 4.64 13.15
N ASP A 231 -16.86 4.48 14.40
CA ASP A 231 -16.05 3.88 15.47
C ASP A 231 -15.73 2.41 15.19
N ALA A 232 -16.68 1.67 14.61
CA ALA A 232 -16.51 0.27 14.23
C ALA A 232 -15.46 0.05 13.13
N LEU A 233 -15.24 1.03 12.24
CA LEU A 233 -14.23 0.99 11.17
C LEU A 233 -12.79 1.24 11.65
N MET A 234 -12.58 1.49 12.94
CA MET A 234 -11.25 1.84 13.46
C MET A 234 -10.35 0.62 13.62
N ILE A 235 -9.15 0.72 13.04
CA ILE A 235 -8.11 -0.29 13.15
C ILE A 235 -7.39 -0.13 14.50
N GLY A 236 -7.32 -1.22 15.26
CA GLY A 236 -6.61 -1.25 16.55
C GLY A 236 -5.08 -1.30 16.40
N GLY A 237 -4.36 -0.75 17.38
CA GLY A 237 -2.91 -0.88 17.50
C GLY A 237 -2.10 0.40 17.23
N GLY A 238 -2.75 1.48 16.82
CA GLY A 238 -2.15 2.81 16.65
C GLY A 238 -1.73 3.48 17.96
N LYS A 239 -1.14 4.69 17.87
CA LYS A 239 -0.78 5.52 19.04
C LYS A 239 -1.95 6.37 19.52
N ILE A 240 -2.86 6.79 18.64
CA ILE A 240 -4.02 7.58 19.03
C ILE A 240 -4.93 6.69 19.89
N SER A 241 -5.28 7.17 21.08
CA SER A 241 -6.08 6.39 22.02
C SER A 241 -7.49 6.14 21.48
N LYS A 242 -8.08 4.99 21.83
CA LYS A 242 -9.47 4.67 21.49
C LYS A 242 -10.46 5.74 21.94
N ALA A 243 -10.23 6.37 23.10
CA ALA A 243 -11.09 7.44 23.61
C ALA A 243 -11.07 8.68 22.70
N VAL A 244 -9.90 9.05 22.17
CA VAL A 244 -9.75 10.16 21.22
C VAL A 244 -10.43 9.81 19.89
N LEU A 245 -10.18 8.61 19.34
CA LEU A 245 -10.82 8.17 18.10
C LEU A 245 -12.35 8.12 18.23
N LYS A 246 -12.86 7.59 19.35
CA LYS A 246 -14.30 7.58 19.61
C LYS A 246 -14.88 8.99 19.67
N THR A 247 -14.17 9.93 20.29
CA THR A 247 -14.60 11.34 20.31
C THR A 247 -14.61 11.94 18.90
N ALA A 248 -13.63 11.60 18.06
CA ALA A 248 -13.59 12.03 16.67
C ALA A 248 -14.74 11.40 15.84
N SER A 249 -15.10 10.14 16.10
CA SER A 249 -16.24 9.48 15.46
C SER A 249 -17.57 10.19 15.73
N MET A 250 -17.73 10.77 16.92
CA MET A 250 -18.94 11.50 17.33
C MET A 250 -19.00 12.95 16.81
N ALA A 251 -17.97 13.43 16.12
CA ALA A 251 -17.96 14.78 15.58
C ALA A 251 -18.71 14.86 14.25
N ASP A 252 -19.52 15.92 14.10
CA ASP A 252 -20.38 16.18 12.93
C ASP A 252 -19.75 17.15 11.91
N SER A 253 -18.51 17.60 12.14
CA SER A 253 -17.78 18.47 11.21
C SER A 253 -16.29 18.12 11.13
N ASN A 254 -15.64 18.53 10.04
CA ASN A 254 -14.20 18.30 9.83
C ASN A 254 -13.37 18.96 10.95
N GLU A 255 -13.75 20.16 11.35
CA GLU A 255 -13.13 20.91 12.45
C GLU A 255 -13.32 20.16 13.77
N GLY A 256 -14.52 19.63 14.03
CA GLY A 256 -14.79 18.83 15.22
C GLY A 256 -13.95 17.55 15.27
N VAL A 257 -13.76 16.88 14.13
CA VAL A 257 -12.87 15.72 14.01
C VAL A 257 -11.43 16.13 14.32
N LEU A 258 -10.95 17.23 13.74
CA LEU A 258 -9.58 17.70 13.96
C LEU A 258 -9.33 18.09 15.42
N GLU A 259 -10.24 18.83 16.05
CA GLU A 259 -10.16 19.20 17.47
C GLU A 259 -10.20 17.98 18.40
N ALA A 260 -10.92 16.92 18.03
CA ALA A 260 -10.84 15.66 18.75
C ALA A 260 -9.44 15.04 18.64
N LEU A 261 -8.88 14.95 17.43
CA LEU A 261 -7.56 14.36 17.17
C LEU A 261 -6.42 15.15 17.85
N ARG A 262 -6.50 16.48 17.91
CA ARG A 262 -5.55 17.37 18.61
C ARG A 262 -5.35 17.05 20.09
N ARG A 263 -6.30 16.34 20.72
CA ARG A 263 -6.16 15.87 22.11
C ARG A 263 -5.17 14.70 22.25
N ALA A 264 -4.80 14.03 21.17
CA ALA A 264 -3.78 12.99 21.19
C ALA A 264 -2.38 13.60 21.09
N THR A 265 -1.52 13.35 22.07
CA THR A 265 -0.12 13.81 22.04
C THR A 265 0.72 13.18 20.92
N SER A 266 0.26 12.07 20.36
CA SER A 266 0.91 11.40 19.24
C SER A 266 0.48 11.91 17.86
N PHE A 267 -0.55 12.76 17.79
CA PHE A 267 -1.06 13.28 16.53
C PHE A 267 -0.20 14.46 16.04
N ASP A 268 0.29 14.37 14.81
CA ASP A 268 1.00 15.46 14.14
C ASP A 268 0.01 16.31 13.34
N ASP A 269 -0.40 17.42 13.95
CA ASP A 269 -1.37 18.37 13.41
C ASP A 269 -0.78 19.29 12.33
N THR A 270 0.52 19.19 12.05
CA THR A 270 1.20 20.08 11.09
C THR A 270 0.56 19.98 9.71
N GLY A 271 0.01 21.10 9.20
CA GLY A 271 -0.57 21.25 7.87
C GLY A 271 -2.05 20.82 7.75
N PHE A 272 -2.69 20.37 8.84
CA PHE A 272 -4.06 19.87 8.77
C PHE A 272 -5.10 20.95 8.49
N ASP A 273 -4.95 22.16 9.05
CA ASP A 273 -5.90 23.26 8.79
C ASP A 273 -5.96 23.59 7.29
N ASP A 274 -4.80 23.77 6.65
CA ASP A 274 -4.68 24.03 5.21
C ASP A 274 -5.22 22.86 4.38
N ALA A 275 -4.91 21.61 4.76
CA ALA A 275 -5.37 20.42 4.07
C ALA A 275 -6.89 20.27 4.14
N ILE A 276 -7.51 20.51 5.31
CA ILE A 276 -8.97 20.46 5.45
C ILE A 276 -9.62 21.59 4.64
N GLN A 277 -9.05 22.80 4.67
CA GLN A 277 -9.56 23.92 3.87
C GLN A 277 -9.50 23.63 2.36
N ALA A 278 -8.42 22.99 1.89
CA ALA A 278 -8.27 22.55 0.51
C ALA A 278 -9.16 21.35 0.15
N SER A 279 -9.71 20.63 1.14
CA SER A 279 -10.51 19.41 0.94
C SER A 279 -12.00 19.67 0.65
N ALA A 280 -12.32 20.82 0.03
CA ALA A 280 -13.70 21.18 -0.30
C ALA A 280 -14.37 20.18 -1.27
N THR A 281 -13.60 19.62 -2.21
CA THR A 281 -14.10 18.72 -3.27
C THR A 281 -13.56 17.29 -3.16
N SER A 282 -12.37 17.08 -2.60
CA SER A 282 -11.79 15.74 -2.40
C SER A 282 -11.09 15.66 -1.05
N LEU A 283 -10.86 14.44 -0.55
CA LEU A 283 -10.04 14.22 0.65
C LEU A 283 -8.55 14.12 0.31
N ASP A 284 -8.19 14.34 -0.96
CA ASP A 284 -6.83 14.14 -1.44
C ASP A 284 -5.82 15.03 -0.69
N PRO A 285 -6.10 16.30 -0.35
CA PRO A 285 -5.14 17.11 0.41
C PRO A 285 -4.79 16.49 1.78
N VAL A 286 -5.78 15.95 2.51
CA VAL A 286 -5.54 15.26 3.79
C VAL A 286 -4.77 13.96 3.59
N VAL A 287 -5.10 13.19 2.54
CA VAL A 287 -4.39 11.95 2.20
C VAL A 287 -2.93 12.23 1.84
N SER A 288 -2.68 13.23 1.00
CA SER A 288 -1.35 13.67 0.57
C SER A 288 -0.52 14.18 1.74
N LEU A 289 -1.11 14.98 2.64
CA LEU A 289 -0.42 15.43 3.86
C LEU A 289 0.06 14.25 4.71
N LEU A 290 -0.83 13.29 4.98
CA LEU A 290 -0.51 12.11 5.78
C LEU A 290 0.53 11.20 5.09
N GLN A 291 0.50 11.13 3.75
CA GLN A 291 1.52 10.41 2.97
C GLN A 291 2.87 11.13 3.04
N GLU A 292 2.91 12.46 2.94
CA GLU A 292 4.13 13.26 3.06
C GLU A 292 4.75 13.12 4.46
N GLN A 293 3.95 13.23 5.51
CA GLN A 293 4.40 13.01 6.90
C GLN A 293 5.04 11.61 7.05
N ARG A 294 4.39 10.56 6.51
CA ARG A 294 4.90 9.18 6.56
C ARG A 294 6.19 9.02 5.76
N ASN A 295 6.27 9.60 4.57
CA ASN A 295 7.46 9.56 3.71
C ASN A 295 8.63 10.28 4.39
N SER A 296 8.39 11.45 4.98
CA SER A 296 9.39 12.21 5.74
C SER A 296 9.89 11.44 6.97
N MET A 297 9.01 10.75 7.69
CA MET A 297 9.38 9.86 8.79
C MET A 297 10.26 8.69 8.32
N MET A 298 9.89 8.01 7.22
CA MET A 298 10.69 6.92 6.65
C MET A 298 12.06 7.41 6.16
N ARG A 299 12.11 8.56 5.47
CA ARG A 299 13.37 9.21 5.06
C ARG A 299 14.29 9.44 6.26
N ARG A 300 13.75 10.04 7.33
CA ARG A 300 14.49 10.29 8.58
C ARG A 300 14.97 9.00 9.24
N PHE A 301 14.12 7.98 9.32
CA PHE A 301 14.49 6.69 9.92
C PHE A 301 15.60 5.98 9.13
N SER A 302 15.50 5.98 7.81
CA SER A 302 16.52 5.44 6.91
C SER A 302 17.86 6.18 7.03
N TYR A 303 17.83 7.51 7.17
CA TYR A 303 19.03 8.33 7.34
C TYR A 303 19.72 8.11 8.69
N LEU A 304 18.95 8.15 9.79
CA LEU A 304 19.47 8.00 11.15
C LEU A 304 19.87 6.55 11.49
N ASN A 305 19.34 5.57 10.77
CA ASN A 305 19.61 4.15 11.00
C ASN A 305 20.13 3.48 9.71
N PRO A 306 21.29 3.89 9.18
CA PRO A 306 21.78 3.46 7.88
C PRO A 306 22.20 1.98 7.83
N LEU A 307 22.41 1.36 8.99
CA LEU A 307 22.70 -0.06 9.16
C LEU A 307 21.53 -0.76 9.87
N SER A 308 20.36 -0.75 9.23
CA SER A 308 19.14 -1.37 9.74
C SER A 308 18.25 -1.88 8.60
N ALA A 309 17.02 -2.29 8.91
CA ALA A 309 16.00 -2.58 7.89
C ALA A 309 15.46 -1.33 7.18
N PHE A 310 15.62 -0.13 7.75
CA PHE A 310 15.00 1.09 7.22
C PHE A 310 15.47 1.48 5.81
N PRO A 311 16.76 1.38 5.43
CA PRO A 311 17.17 1.60 4.04
C PRO A 311 16.47 0.67 3.04
N VAL A 312 16.19 -0.57 3.44
CA VAL A 312 15.48 -1.55 2.59
C VAL A 312 13.99 -1.22 2.50
N ILE A 313 13.34 -0.96 3.64
CA ILE A 313 11.91 -0.58 3.68
C ILE A 313 11.68 0.74 2.95
N HIS A 314 12.56 1.72 3.11
CA HIS A 314 12.48 2.99 2.40
C HIS A 314 12.62 2.80 0.90
N TYR A 315 13.52 1.92 0.42
CA TYR A 315 13.56 1.58 -0.99
C TYR A 315 12.23 0.99 -1.49
N ILE A 316 11.64 0.05 -0.74
CA ILE A 316 10.35 -0.56 -1.09
C ILE A 316 9.25 0.50 -1.18
N GLU A 317 9.12 1.37 -0.18
CA GLU A 317 8.13 2.48 -0.21
C GLU A 317 8.36 3.42 -1.39
N SER A 318 9.61 3.79 -1.68
CA SER A 318 9.92 4.63 -2.84
C SER A 318 9.58 3.96 -4.16
N LYS A 319 9.80 2.65 -4.29
CA LYS A 319 9.44 1.88 -5.51
C LYS A 319 7.93 1.78 -5.68
N VAL A 320 7.18 1.57 -4.60
CA VAL A 320 5.71 1.57 -4.63
C VAL A 320 5.19 2.94 -5.06
N LEU A 321 5.76 4.01 -4.52
CA LEU A 321 5.37 5.38 -4.87
C LEU A 321 5.66 5.70 -6.35
N GLU A 322 6.82 5.29 -6.85
CA GLU A 322 7.16 5.39 -8.27
C GLU A 322 6.10 4.68 -9.14
N VAL A 323 5.79 3.42 -8.84
CA VAL A 323 4.80 2.62 -9.59
C VAL A 323 3.41 3.27 -9.55
N GLN A 324 2.99 3.78 -8.39
CA GLN A 324 1.71 4.49 -8.23
C GLN A 324 1.67 5.77 -9.07
N ASN A 325 2.74 6.56 -9.05
CA ASN A 325 2.86 7.79 -9.84
C ASN A 325 2.85 7.50 -11.34
N ILE A 326 3.58 6.48 -11.83
CA ILE A 326 3.55 6.10 -13.24
C ILE A 326 2.14 5.63 -13.65
N ARG A 327 1.48 4.83 -12.81
CA ARG A 327 0.10 4.37 -13.10
C ARG A 327 -0.86 5.54 -13.19
N LEU A 328 -0.81 6.46 -12.23
CA LEU A 328 -1.62 7.66 -12.22
C LEU A 328 -1.36 8.53 -13.46
N LEU A 329 -0.10 8.72 -13.82
CA LEU A 329 0.31 9.44 -15.02
C LEU A 329 -0.29 8.81 -16.28
N VAL A 330 -0.08 7.51 -16.48
CA VAL A 330 -0.51 6.82 -17.70
C VAL A 330 -2.03 6.75 -17.81
N ARG A 331 -2.74 6.43 -16.71
CA ARG A 331 -4.21 6.41 -16.69
C ARG A 331 -4.80 7.81 -16.85
N GLY A 332 -4.20 8.82 -16.21
CA GLY A 332 -4.63 10.22 -16.34
C GLY A 332 -4.49 10.73 -17.77
N LYS A 333 -3.35 10.46 -18.41
CA LYS A 333 -3.12 10.80 -19.83
C LYS A 333 -4.08 10.05 -20.75
N ALA A 334 -4.31 8.76 -20.52
CA ALA A 334 -5.27 7.97 -21.30
C ALA A 334 -6.71 8.47 -21.14
N ALA A 335 -7.06 8.99 -19.96
CA ALA A 335 -8.36 9.62 -19.69
C ALA A 335 -8.47 11.08 -20.20
N GLY A 336 -7.40 11.63 -20.79
CA GLY A 336 -7.39 13.00 -21.31
C GLY A 336 -7.37 14.08 -20.22
N LEU A 337 -6.92 13.75 -19.00
CA LEU A 337 -6.74 14.72 -17.93
C LEU A 337 -5.57 15.67 -18.24
N SER A 338 -5.67 16.91 -17.77
CA SER A 338 -4.59 17.88 -17.91
C SER A 338 -3.43 17.55 -16.97
N ASP A 339 -2.24 18.04 -17.31
CA ASP A 339 -1.02 17.78 -16.55
C ASP A 339 -1.13 18.31 -15.12
N GLU A 340 -1.80 19.45 -14.93
CA GLU A 340 -2.02 20.04 -13.61
C GLU A 340 -2.91 19.15 -12.74
N VAL A 341 -3.95 18.54 -13.33
CA VAL A 341 -4.84 17.62 -12.61
C VAL A 341 -4.07 16.35 -12.23
N ILE A 342 -3.26 15.82 -13.14
CA ILE A 342 -2.44 14.62 -12.86
C ILE A 342 -1.43 14.94 -11.75
N GLU A 343 -0.66 16.03 -11.89
CA GLU A 343 0.37 16.43 -10.91
C GLU A 343 -0.22 16.65 -9.52
N ALA A 344 -1.40 17.26 -9.41
CA ALA A 344 -2.07 17.49 -8.13
C ALA A 344 -2.40 16.20 -7.35
N HIS A 345 -2.51 15.06 -8.03
CA HIS A 345 -2.76 13.76 -7.41
C HIS A 345 -1.48 12.91 -7.28
N MET A 346 -0.34 13.37 -7.81
CA MET A 346 0.94 12.68 -7.69
C MET A 346 1.63 13.03 -6.37
N ASN A 347 2.39 12.07 -5.84
CA ASN A 347 3.25 12.29 -4.69
C ASN A 347 4.70 12.44 -5.16
N LEU A 348 5.13 13.68 -5.39
CA LEU A 348 6.42 14.03 -5.98
C LEU A 348 7.47 14.45 -4.93
#